data_AF-A0A1H3NCG2-F1
#
_entry.id   AF-A0A1H3NCG2-F1
#
_cell.length_a   1.000
_cell.length_b   1.000
_cell.length_c   1.000
_cell.angle_alpha   90.00
_cell.angle_beta   90.00
_cell.angle_gamma   90.00
#
_symmetry.space_group_name_H-M   'P 1'
#
loop_
_entity.id
_entity.type
_entity.pdbx_description
1 polymer ?
#
loop_
_entity_poly.entity_id
_entity_poly.type
_entity_poly.pdbx_seq_one_letter_code
_entity_poly.pdbx_strand_id
1 'polypeptide(L)'
;MSHSGAPEPVQPIPATAEEALAAARTRFEVLDLEGNPAPLHVAEFDIGFLVHAVMPPPPPGTQVPLGGSHMVISKSDGAVTHVPNFPPDSAIELYRSLRRPNGWDGPPEGWKALDRMSDTAL
;
A
#
# COMPACT_ATOMS: atom_id res chain seq x y z
N MET A 1 10.32 10.54 -34.99
CA MET A 1 10.10 9.78 -33.75
C MET A 1 9.81 10.81 -32.66
N SER A 2 8.55 11.16 -32.46
CA SER A 2 8.15 12.19 -31.48
C SER A 2 7.69 11.48 -30.21
N HIS A 3 8.53 11.46 -29.19
CA HIS A 3 8.09 11.18 -27.83
C HIS A 3 7.43 12.45 -27.28
N SER A 4 6.17 12.70 -27.61
CA SER A 4 5.32 13.56 -26.78
C SER A 4 4.82 12.72 -25.61
N GLY A 5 5.70 12.42 -24.67
CA GLY A 5 5.28 12.11 -23.31
C GLY A 5 4.81 13.44 -22.72
N ALA A 6 3.50 13.68 -22.68
CA ALA A 6 2.98 14.73 -21.82
C ALA A 6 3.58 14.50 -20.42
N PRO A 7 4.03 15.54 -19.70
CA PRO A 7 4.39 15.35 -18.31
C PRO A 7 3.14 14.74 -17.66
N GLU A 8 3.25 13.50 -17.17
CA GLU A 8 2.19 12.94 -16.33
C GLU A 8 1.89 14.00 -15.28
N PRO A 9 0.62 14.39 -15.09
CA PRO A 9 0.30 15.44 -14.14
C PRO A 9 0.92 15.03 -12.80
N VAL A 10 1.93 15.80 -12.36
CA VAL A 10 2.54 15.66 -11.04
C VAL A 10 1.41 15.96 -10.08
N GLN A 11 0.72 14.91 -9.66
CA GLN A 11 -0.43 15.06 -8.80
C GLN A 11 0.06 15.68 -7.50
N PRO A 12 -0.67 16.67 -6.98
CA PRO A 12 -0.23 17.42 -5.82
C PRO A 12 0.05 16.46 -4.68
N ILE A 13 1.11 16.75 -3.92
CA ILE A 13 1.41 16.04 -2.69
C ILE A 13 0.19 16.21 -1.79
N PRO A 14 -0.51 15.12 -1.40
CA PRO A 14 -1.71 15.25 -0.59
C PRO A 14 -1.35 15.85 0.76
N ALA A 15 -2.04 16.91 1.15
CA ALA A 15 -1.92 17.53 2.45
C ALA A 15 -2.91 16.92 3.46
N THR A 16 -3.96 16.25 2.97
CA THR A 16 -5.03 15.67 3.80
C THR A 16 -5.35 14.23 3.43
N ALA A 17 -6.00 13.51 4.34
CA ALA A 17 -6.50 12.15 4.10
C ALA A 17 -7.53 12.09 2.94
N GLU A 18 -8.35 13.12 2.76
CA GLU A 18 -9.31 13.20 1.66
C GLU A 18 -8.62 13.36 0.30
N GLU A 19 -7.59 14.21 0.22
CA GLU A 19 -6.77 14.35 -0.99
C GLU A 19 -6.00 13.07 -1.31
N ALA A 20 -5.46 12.40 -0.27
CA ALA A 20 -4.81 11.11 -0.43
C ALA A 20 -5.78 10.04 -0.94
N LEU A 21 -7.03 10.02 -0.44
CA LEU A 21 -8.08 9.12 -0.91
C LEU A 21 -8.45 9.40 -2.38
N ALA A 22 -8.60 10.67 -2.74
CA ALA A 22 -8.88 11.07 -4.12
C ALA A 22 -7.75 10.64 -5.06
N ALA A 23 -6.49 10.88 -4.69
CA ALA A 23 -5.32 10.46 -5.43
C ALA A 23 -5.17 8.93 -5.52
N ALA A 24 -5.65 8.21 -4.51
CA ALA A 24 -5.63 6.75 -4.47
C ALA A 24 -6.68 6.13 -5.38
N ARG A 25 -7.89 6.68 -5.43
CA ARG A 25 -8.96 6.17 -6.30
C ARG A 25 -8.57 6.13 -7.77
N THR A 26 -7.65 6.98 -8.21
CA THR A 26 -7.16 6.97 -9.60
C THR A 26 -6.04 5.95 -9.87
N ARG A 27 -5.48 5.31 -8.83
CA ARG A 27 -4.27 4.48 -8.90
C ARG A 27 -4.42 3.09 -8.30
N PHE A 28 -5.38 2.92 -7.42
CA PHE A 28 -5.55 1.74 -6.60
C PHE A 28 -6.94 1.17 -6.82
N GLU A 29 -7.04 0.31 -7.84
CA GLU A 29 -8.26 -0.40 -8.17
C GLU A 29 -8.23 -1.78 -7.50
N VAL A 30 -8.90 -1.86 -6.36
CA VAL A 30 -9.20 -3.15 -5.70
C VAL A 30 -10.65 -3.45 -5.99
N LEU A 31 -10.93 -4.62 -6.53
CA LEU A 31 -12.27 -5.10 -6.76
C LEU A 31 -12.70 -6.02 -5.62
N ASP A 32 -13.96 -5.93 -5.23
CA ASP A 32 -14.59 -6.89 -4.34
C ASP A 32 -14.86 -8.23 -5.04
N LEU A 33 -15.47 -9.18 -4.31
CA LEU A 33 -15.81 -10.50 -4.85
C LEU A 33 -16.86 -10.46 -5.98
N GLU A 34 -17.60 -9.36 -6.10
CA GLU A 34 -18.63 -9.14 -7.12
C GLU A 34 -18.08 -8.36 -8.32
N GLY A 35 -16.80 -7.96 -8.28
CA GLY A 35 -16.13 -7.20 -9.34
C GLY A 35 -16.37 -5.69 -9.28
N ASN A 36 -16.93 -5.17 -8.18
CA ASN A 36 -17.13 -3.73 -7.99
C ASN A 36 -15.91 -3.10 -7.29
N PRO A 37 -15.63 -1.80 -7.50
CA PRO A 37 -14.59 -1.09 -6.76
C PRO A 37 -14.84 -1.17 -5.25
N ALA A 38 -13.90 -1.77 -4.53
CA ALA A 38 -13.97 -1.90 -3.08
C ALA A 38 -13.89 -0.50 -2.43
N PRO A 39 -14.62 -0.26 -1.33
CA PRO A 39 -14.50 0.98 -0.60
C PRO A 39 -13.09 1.10 -0.01
N LEU A 40 -12.44 2.22 -0.31
CA LEU A 40 -11.11 2.54 0.19
C LEU A 40 -11.20 3.37 1.47
N HIS A 41 -10.31 3.09 2.40
CA HIS A 41 -10.13 3.84 3.63
C HIS A 41 -8.68 4.34 3.72
N VAL A 42 -8.49 5.50 4.34
CA VAL A 42 -7.18 6.13 4.52
C VAL A 42 -6.87 6.27 6.00
N ALA A 43 -5.72 5.76 6.41
CA ALA A 43 -5.12 6.05 7.70
C ALA A 43 -3.94 7.01 7.49
N GLU A 44 -4.08 8.23 8.00
CA GLU A 44 -3.01 9.21 8.01
C GLU A 44 -1.99 8.89 9.11
N PHE A 45 -0.69 9.04 8.79
CA PHE A 45 0.39 8.90 9.76
C PHE A 45 1.49 9.95 9.53
N ASP A 46 2.56 9.89 10.31
CA ASP A 46 3.61 10.91 10.39
C ASP A 46 4.28 11.23 9.05
N ILE A 47 4.60 10.21 8.25
CA ILE A 47 5.35 10.37 6.98
C ILE A 47 4.52 10.02 5.73
N GLY A 48 3.24 9.69 5.88
CA GLY A 48 2.43 9.26 4.73
C GLY A 48 0.95 9.05 5.05
N PHE A 49 0.26 8.47 4.07
CA PHE A 49 -1.12 8.03 4.13
C PHE A 49 -1.20 6.57 3.69
N LEU A 50 -1.65 5.68 4.56
CA LEU A 50 -1.91 4.29 4.21
C LEU A 50 -3.33 4.17 3.68
N VAL A 51 -3.47 3.65 2.47
CA VAL A 51 -4.74 3.39 1.80
C VAL A 51 -4.95 1.90 1.70
N HIS A 52 -6.11 1.44 2.17
CA HIS A 52 -6.48 0.03 2.13
C HIS A 52 -7.93 -0.16 1.72
N ALA A 53 -8.21 -1.26 1.03
CA ALA A 53 -9.58 -1.68 0.76
C ALA A 53 -10.22 -2.26 2.02
N VAL A 54 -11.46 -1.88 2.29
CA VAL A 54 -12.28 -2.48 3.36
C VAL A 54 -13.25 -3.43 2.70
N MET A 55 -12.98 -4.73 2.82
CA MET A 55 -13.87 -5.77 2.32
C MET A 55 -14.53 -6.49 3.48
N PRO A 56 -15.80 -6.92 3.33
CA PRO A 56 -16.42 -7.80 4.31
C PRO A 56 -15.58 -9.09 4.42
N PRO A 57 -15.56 -9.73 5.61
CA PRO A 57 -14.89 -11.00 5.76
C PRO A 57 -15.48 -12.00 4.75
N PRO A 58 -14.63 -12.77 4.06
CA PRO A 58 -15.10 -13.76 3.10
C PRO A 58 -15.98 -14.80 3.81
N PRO A 59 -16.96 -15.40 3.10
CA PRO A 59 -17.74 -16.51 3.65
C PRO A 59 -16.84 -17.66 4.13
N PRO A 60 -17.25 -18.43 5.16
CA PRO A 60 -16.50 -19.58 5.61
C PRO A 60 -16.23 -20.56 4.45
N GLY A 61 -14.97 -20.95 4.27
CA GLY A 61 -14.56 -21.85 3.19
C GLY A 61 -14.22 -21.18 1.86
N THR A 62 -14.38 -19.86 1.75
CA THR A 62 -13.89 -19.09 0.60
C THR A 62 -12.38 -18.90 0.71
N GLN A 63 -11.63 -19.40 -0.28
CA GLN A 63 -10.22 -19.05 -0.45
C GLN A 63 -10.14 -17.58 -0.87
N VAL A 64 -9.72 -16.71 0.03
CA VAL A 64 -9.30 -15.36 -0.36
C VAL A 64 -8.00 -15.46 -1.15
N PRO A 65 -7.84 -14.69 -2.23
CA PRO A 65 -6.55 -14.56 -2.88
C PRO A 65 -5.52 -14.10 -1.84
N LEU A 66 -4.50 -14.93 -1.61
CA LEU A 66 -3.34 -14.56 -0.81
C LEU A 66 -2.61 -13.44 -1.54
N GLY A 67 -2.51 -12.25 -0.94
CA GLY A 67 -1.72 -11.15 -1.51
C GLY A 67 -2.50 -9.91 -1.93
N GLY A 68 -3.37 -9.40 -1.05
CA GLY A 68 -3.70 -7.98 -1.09
C GLY A 68 -2.46 -7.13 -0.82
N SER A 69 -2.43 -5.90 -1.33
CA SER A 69 -1.44 -4.89 -0.97
C SER A 69 -2.17 -3.66 -0.45
N HIS A 70 -1.62 -2.98 0.54
CA HIS A 70 -2.00 -1.60 0.84
C HIS A 70 -1.16 -0.66 0.00
N MET A 71 -1.66 0.55 -0.23
CA MET A 71 -0.94 1.59 -0.93
C MET A 71 -0.59 2.71 0.04
N VAL A 72 0.68 3.05 0.16
CA VAL A 72 1.13 4.23 0.91
C VAL A 72 1.41 5.38 -0.04
N ILE A 73 0.86 6.55 0.26
CA ILE A 73 1.24 7.81 -0.40
C ILE A 73 2.11 8.61 0.57
N SER A 74 3.34 8.90 0.15
CA SER A 74 4.31 9.66 0.92
C SER A 74 3.89 11.13 1.04
N LYS A 75 4.04 11.70 2.24
CA LYS A 75 3.83 13.14 2.49
C LYS A 75 4.99 14.02 2.03
N SER A 76 6.18 13.47 1.79
CA SER A 76 7.36 14.26 1.42
C SER A 76 7.41 14.60 -0.07
N ASP A 77 6.97 13.66 -0.90
CA ASP A 77 7.14 13.69 -2.36
C ASP A 77 5.91 13.17 -3.13
N GLY A 78 4.85 12.74 -2.44
CA GLY A 78 3.69 12.13 -3.08
C GLY A 78 3.94 10.73 -3.66
N ALA A 79 5.12 10.14 -3.41
CA ALA A 79 5.49 8.85 -3.97
C ALA A 79 4.58 7.73 -3.44
N VAL A 80 4.19 6.85 -4.36
CA VAL A 80 3.35 5.68 -4.06
C VAL A 80 4.24 4.48 -3.74
N THR A 81 3.89 3.73 -2.70
CA THR A 81 4.59 2.49 -2.32
C THR A 81 3.57 1.44 -1.94
N HIS A 82 3.66 0.25 -2.53
CA HIS A 82 2.80 -0.87 -2.17
C HIS A 82 3.44 -1.66 -1.03
N VAL A 83 2.67 -1.92 0.02
CA VAL A 83 3.10 -2.74 1.17
C VAL A 83 2.16 -3.93 1.33
N PRO A 84 2.60 -5.05 1.93
CA PRO A 84 1.73 -6.21 2.14
C PRO A 84 0.47 -5.83 2.94
N ASN A 85 -0.63 -6.55 2.70
CA ASN A 85 -1.89 -6.42 3.45
C ASN A 85 -1.78 -6.97 4.89
N PHE A 86 -0.95 -6.32 5.71
CA PHE A 86 -0.91 -6.49 7.16
C PHE A 86 -1.97 -5.60 7.83
N PRO A 87 -2.23 -5.79 9.13
CA PRO A 87 -2.96 -4.78 9.91
C PRO A 87 -2.37 -3.38 9.68
N PRO A 88 -3.19 -2.31 9.64
CA PRO A 88 -2.74 -0.97 9.28
C PRO A 88 -1.49 -0.49 10.02
N ASP A 89 -1.43 -0.68 11.34
CA ASP A 89 -0.27 -0.30 12.16
C ASP A 89 1.01 -1.01 11.72
N SER A 90 0.94 -2.33 11.47
CA SER A 90 2.09 -3.12 11.01
C SER A 90 2.56 -2.73 9.62
N ALA A 91 1.64 -2.39 8.72
CA ALA A 91 1.97 -1.88 7.39
C ALA A 91 2.64 -0.49 7.46
N ILE A 92 2.19 0.38 8.35
CA ILE A 92 2.81 1.68 8.63
C ILE A 92 4.22 1.51 9.20
N GLU A 93 4.40 0.62 10.18
CA GLU A 93 5.72 0.34 10.75
C GLU A 93 6.70 -0.20 9.72
N LEU A 94 6.25 -1.09 8.84
CA LEU A 94 7.06 -1.56 7.71
C LEU A 94 7.48 -0.40 6.81
N TYR A 95 6.53 0.45 6.42
CA TYR A 95 6.84 1.60 5.58
C TYR A 95 7.84 2.55 6.24
N ARG A 96 7.68 2.81 7.55
CA ARG A 96 8.66 3.59 8.34
C ARG A 96 10.04 2.94 8.30
N SER A 97 10.14 1.62 8.46
CA SER A 97 11.41 0.88 8.38
C SER A 97 12.08 1.05 7.02
N LEU A 98 11.31 0.92 5.92
CA LEU A 98 11.81 1.09 4.55
C LEU A 98 12.31 2.50 4.24
N ARG A 99 11.76 3.52 4.91
CA ARG A 99 12.12 4.94 4.72
C ARG A 99 13.18 5.46 5.68
N ARG A 100 13.70 4.63 6.61
CA ARG A 100 14.80 5.05 7.50
C ARG A 100 16.09 5.21 6.69
N PRO A 101 16.81 6.35 6.83
CA PRO A 101 18.02 6.64 6.04
C PRO A 101 19.22 5.76 6.36
N ASN A 102 19.20 5.01 7.46
CA ASN A 102 20.23 4.04 7.83
C ASN A 102 19.58 2.64 7.80
N GLY A 103 20.10 1.79 6.92
CA GLY A 103 19.49 0.53 6.49
C GLY A 103 18.94 -0.34 7.60
N TRP A 104 17.81 -0.98 7.28
CA TRP A 104 17.33 -2.25 7.79
C TRP A 104 18.27 -2.97 8.78
N ASP A 105 18.00 -2.87 10.08
CA ASP A 105 18.71 -3.62 11.15
C ASP A 105 18.17 -5.06 11.32
N GLY A 106 17.25 -5.47 10.43
CA GLY A 106 16.59 -6.77 10.46
C GLY A 106 15.09 -6.70 10.77
N PRO A 107 14.35 -7.78 10.46
CA PRO A 107 12.93 -7.86 10.75
C PRO A 107 12.69 -7.95 12.28
N PRO A 108 11.60 -7.36 12.82
CA PRO A 108 11.20 -7.62 14.20
C PRO A 108 10.93 -9.12 14.41
N GLU A 109 11.11 -9.65 15.62
CA GLU A 109 11.09 -11.11 15.92
C GLU A 109 9.88 -11.87 15.34
N GLY A 110 8.73 -11.22 15.11
CA GLY A 110 7.56 -11.82 14.47
C GLY A 110 7.64 -12.04 12.95
N TRP A 111 8.70 -11.59 12.28
CA TRP A 111 8.78 -11.48 10.82
C TRP A 111 9.81 -12.43 10.18
N LYS A 112 10.43 -13.31 10.97
CA LYS A 112 11.34 -14.37 10.48
C LYS A 112 10.68 -15.35 9.49
N ALA A 113 9.35 -15.36 9.39
CA ALA A 113 8.62 -16.18 8.42
C ALA A 113 8.73 -15.68 6.96
N LEU A 114 8.96 -14.38 6.74
CA LEU A 114 9.04 -13.79 5.40
C LEU A 114 10.38 -14.10 4.71
N ASP A 115 11.47 -14.17 5.48
CA ASP A 115 12.80 -14.51 4.96
C ASP A 115 12.83 -15.93 4.34
N ARG A 116 12.10 -16.87 4.96
CA ARG A 116 11.96 -18.24 4.46
C ARG A 116 11.15 -18.36 3.16
N MET A 117 10.31 -17.38 2.84
CA MET A 117 9.50 -17.38 1.61
C MET A 117 10.26 -16.82 0.40
N SER A 118 11.34 -16.05 0.60
CA SER A 118 12.17 -15.53 -0.50
C SER A 118 13.19 -16.53 -1.04
N ASP A 119 13.49 -17.61 -0.31
CA ASP A 119 14.50 -18.61 -0.70
C ASP A 119 13.96 -19.73 -1.62
N THR A 120 12.64 -19.80 -1.82
CA THR A 120 12.01 -20.80 -2.71
C THR A 120 11.59 -20.16 -4.04
N ALA A 121 12.57 -19.62 -4.75
CA ALA A 121 12.44 -19.26 -6.16
C ALA A 121 13.82 -19.36 -6.83
N LEU A 122 14.32 -20.60 -6.96
CA LEU A 122 15.37 -20.99 -7.91
C LEU A 122 14.85 -22.17 -8.73
#